data_AF-A0A6J6FN93-F1
#
_entry.id   AF-A0A6J6FN93-F1
#
_cell.length_a   1.000
_cell.length_b   1.000
_cell.length_c   1.000
_cell.angle_alpha   90.00
_cell.angle_beta   90.00
_cell.angle_gamma   90.00
#
_symmetry.space_group_name_H-M   'P 1'
#
loop_
_entity.id
_entity.type
_entity.pdbx_description
1 polymer ?
#
loop_
_entity_poly.entity_id
_entity_poly.type
_entity_poly.pdbx_seq_one_letter_code
_entity_poly.pdbx_strand_id
1 'polypeptide(L)'
;MWSAPIVDQMRRVPGNLTILREHFTTPDEPYIALSLAARIVTSQYNVLGPWLLGPHVHASNDSWLRWPGFVTMVAITVWAIRRGRGAVERRLLLLTNAVICVGVLSVTRIFGPYYEYTIRWFWVLAVMNVVLCLRVLLRGRPTPFLAGRRMVALASLSSVALVGSTTFQAVEGLRLPGATDSRIVSMLAPQLREELDPADRYLIRMYDPYTLNATGFGTLLELGRSGYEVGVDLYFAAAALPHRVMREEDVDSVLWVVVGQPIERARLDPNLVEIASADPRSNSEQQRAIELVAAIRSGLERTGRDDLVASLERPGASLVFAEPPLQPDVADDVRDLIRLGQPVSVFRAEPGAKVTAFDE
;
A
#
# COMPACT_ATOMS: atom_id res chain seq x y z
N MET A 1 20.99 -4.08 -14.48
CA MET A 1 19.69 -3.56 -14.00
C MET A 1 18.85 -2.99 -15.15
N TRP A 2 19.39 -2.17 -16.06
CA TRP A 2 18.61 -1.53 -17.14
C TRP A 2 18.43 -2.33 -18.44
N SER A 3 19.12 -3.46 -18.61
CA SER A 3 19.06 -4.25 -19.84
C SER A 3 17.66 -4.79 -20.13
N ALA A 4 16.93 -5.29 -19.13
CA ALA A 4 15.59 -5.83 -19.33
C ALA A 4 14.55 -4.77 -19.80
N PRO A 5 14.44 -3.58 -19.16
CA PRO A 5 13.59 -2.50 -19.68
C PRO A 5 13.95 -2.05 -21.11
N ILE A 6 15.23 -1.99 -21.44
CA ILE A 6 15.69 -1.62 -22.79
C ILE A 6 15.29 -2.68 -23.81
N VAL A 7 15.46 -3.97 -23.49
CA VAL A 7 15.06 -5.07 -24.36
C VAL A 7 13.55 -5.09 -24.57
N ASP A 8 12.76 -4.87 -23.51
CA ASP A 8 11.30 -4.75 -23.62
C ASP A 8 10.90 -3.59 -24.54
N GLN A 9 11.53 -2.42 -24.35
CA GLN A 9 11.27 -1.24 -25.18
C GLN A 9 11.55 -1.48 -26.68
N MET A 10 12.52 -2.32 -27.02
CA MET A 10 12.85 -2.67 -28.40
C MET A 10 11.97 -3.79 -28.97
N ARG A 11 11.42 -4.66 -28.12
CA ARG A 11 10.68 -5.86 -28.56
C ARG A 11 9.16 -5.69 -28.54
N ARG A 12 8.62 -4.80 -27.71
CA ARG A 12 7.17 -4.57 -27.58
C ARG A 12 6.75 -3.25 -28.20
N VAL A 13 5.51 -3.21 -28.69
CA VAL A 13 4.86 -2.00 -29.21
C VAL A 13 3.47 -1.87 -28.56
N PRO A 14 3.23 -0.83 -27.72
CA PRO A 14 4.23 0.08 -27.17
C PRO A 14 5.14 -0.63 -26.16
N GLY A 15 6.41 -0.21 -26.11
CA GLY A 15 7.35 -0.67 -25.08
C GLY A 15 7.10 0.01 -23.73
N ASN A 16 7.60 -0.58 -22.64
CA ASN A 16 7.33 -0.06 -21.28
C ASN A 16 7.71 1.42 -21.06
N LEU A 17 8.80 1.94 -21.67
CA LEU A 17 9.17 3.36 -21.52
C LEU A 17 8.22 4.27 -22.29
N THR A 18 7.69 3.83 -23.43
CA THR A 18 6.65 4.55 -24.17
C THR A 18 5.38 4.66 -23.33
N ILE A 19 4.93 3.53 -22.76
CA ILE A 19 3.74 3.48 -21.90
C ILE A 19 3.91 4.43 -20.70
N LEU A 20 5.05 4.36 -20.00
CA LEU A 20 5.32 5.25 -18.86
C LEU A 20 5.32 6.72 -19.30
N ARG A 21 5.98 7.05 -20.41
CA ARG A 21 5.98 8.42 -20.94
C ARG A 21 4.57 8.89 -21.21
N GLU A 22 3.78 8.14 -21.97
CA GLU A 22 2.40 8.49 -22.31
C GLU A 22 1.54 8.67 -21.06
N HIS A 23 1.62 7.72 -20.12
CA HIS A 23 0.92 7.78 -18.84
C HIS A 23 1.23 9.07 -18.05
N PHE A 24 2.50 9.51 -18.02
CA PHE A 24 2.89 10.74 -17.30
C PHE A 24 2.72 12.04 -18.12
N THR A 25 2.68 11.98 -19.45
CA THR A 25 2.54 13.18 -20.30
C THR A 25 1.10 13.51 -20.65
N THR A 26 0.24 12.50 -20.73
CA THR A 26 -1.18 12.60 -21.07
C THR A 26 -1.97 11.74 -20.09
N PRO A 27 -2.04 12.12 -18.80
CA PRO A 27 -2.80 11.37 -17.81
C PRO A 27 -4.30 11.52 -18.09
N ASP A 28 -5.04 10.42 -17.93
CA ASP A 28 -6.50 10.39 -18.05
C ASP A 28 -7.21 11.00 -16.82
N GLU A 29 -6.46 11.20 -15.74
CA GLU A 29 -6.93 11.77 -14.48
C GLU A 29 -6.33 13.15 -14.23
N PRO A 30 -7.06 14.05 -13.55
CA PRO A 30 -6.53 15.36 -13.20
C PRO A 30 -5.38 15.24 -12.19
N TYR A 31 -4.42 16.16 -12.29
CA TYR A 31 -3.42 16.36 -11.26
C TYR A 31 -4.05 16.79 -9.94
N ILE A 32 -3.44 16.40 -8.83
CA ILE A 32 -3.86 16.86 -7.51
C ILE A 32 -3.80 18.39 -7.41
N ALA A 33 -4.69 18.97 -6.60
CA ALA A 33 -4.70 20.41 -6.38
C ALA A 33 -3.36 20.90 -5.81
N LEU A 34 -2.88 22.07 -6.26
CA LEU A 34 -1.62 22.64 -5.78
C LEU A 34 -1.62 22.90 -4.26
N SER A 35 -2.79 23.21 -3.69
CA SER A 35 -2.99 23.34 -2.25
C SER A 35 -2.73 22.01 -1.53
N LEU A 36 -3.22 20.89 -2.07
CA LEU A 36 -2.95 19.56 -1.54
C LEU A 36 -1.47 19.20 -1.67
N ALA A 37 -0.86 19.44 -2.84
CA ALA A 37 0.57 19.22 -3.04
C ALA A 37 1.44 20.01 -2.04
N ALA A 38 1.10 21.28 -1.78
CA ALA A 38 1.78 22.11 -0.79
C ALA A 38 1.61 21.56 0.64
N ARG A 39 0.39 21.10 1.00
CA ARG A 39 0.13 20.45 2.29
C ARG A 39 0.95 19.17 2.45
N ILE A 40 1.03 18.37 1.40
CA ILE A 40 1.84 17.15 1.36
C ILE A 40 3.32 17.51 1.60
N VAL A 41 3.90 18.38 0.77
CA VAL A 41 5.33 18.73 0.85
C VAL A 41 5.69 19.33 2.21
N THR A 42 4.86 20.23 2.75
CA THR A 42 5.12 20.85 4.07
C THR A 42 4.99 19.87 5.22
N SER A 43 4.13 18.85 5.10
CA SER A 43 4.03 17.76 6.08
C SER A 43 5.24 16.81 6.00
N GLN A 44 5.64 16.42 4.78
CA GLN A 44 6.72 15.47 4.58
C GLN A 44 8.12 16.08 4.84
N TYR A 45 8.33 17.33 4.43
CA TYR A 45 9.60 18.06 4.62
C TYR A 45 9.62 18.89 5.91
N ASN A 46 9.29 18.24 7.02
CA ASN A 46 9.17 18.88 8.33
C ASN A 46 10.24 18.33 9.28
N VAL A 47 10.81 19.15 10.18
CA VAL A 47 11.79 18.68 11.18
C VAL A 47 11.21 17.59 12.10
N LEU A 48 9.89 17.64 12.36
CA LEU A 48 9.13 16.63 13.09
C LEU A 48 8.20 15.84 12.15
N GLY A 49 8.65 15.63 10.91
CA GLY A 49 7.86 14.97 9.88
C GLY A 49 7.69 13.46 10.10
N PRO A 50 6.89 12.79 9.24
CA PRO A 50 6.64 11.35 9.33
C PRO A 50 7.90 10.48 9.26
N TRP A 51 8.98 10.99 8.64
CA TRP A 51 10.28 10.32 8.61
C TRP A 51 10.93 10.15 10.00
N LEU A 52 10.53 10.95 11.00
CA LEU A 52 11.00 10.85 12.38
C LEU A 52 9.96 10.20 13.30
N LEU A 53 8.70 10.59 13.16
CA LEU A 53 7.61 10.19 14.07
C LEU A 53 6.85 8.93 13.60
N GLY A 54 7.15 8.43 12.41
CA GLY A 54 6.48 7.29 11.81
C GLY A 54 5.20 7.66 11.04
N PRO A 55 4.68 6.71 10.24
CA PRO A 55 3.41 6.87 9.56
C PRO A 55 2.26 6.93 10.58
N HIS A 56 1.14 7.55 10.22
CA HIS A 56 -0.14 7.64 10.96
C HIS A 56 -0.27 8.68 12.08
N VAL A 57 0.81 9.28 12.60
CA VAL A 57 0.65 10.32 13.65
C VAL A 57 0.00 11.60 13.09
N HIS A 58 -0.02 11.79 11.77
CA HIS A 58 -0.45 13.06 11.15
C HIS A 58 -1.12 12.92 9.77
N ALA A 59 -1.87 11.86 9.49
CA ALA A 59 -2.74 11.84 8.30
C ALA A 59 -3.76 13.01 8.34
N SER A 60 -4.02 13.57 9.52
CA SER A 60 -4.78 14.79 9.77
C SER A 60 -3.89 16.01 10.07
N ASN A 61 -2.75 16.19 9.38
CA ASN A 61 -1.91 17.39 9.57
C ASN A 61 -2.55 18.67 9.02
N ASP A 62 -3.86 18.85 9.21
CA ASP A 62 -4.56 20.10 8.95
C ASP A 62 -4.27 21.21 9.97
N SER A 63 -3.48 20.90 11.01
CA SER A 63 -2.99 21.85 11.98
C SER A 63 -1.98 22.84 11.40
N TRP A 64 -2.01 24.09 11.86
CA TRP A 64 -1.06 25.14 11.51
C TRP A 64 0.39 24.81 11.94
N LEU A 65 0.57 23.86 12.87
CA LEU A 65 1.88 23.41 13.37
C LEU A 65 2.80 22.81 12.29
N ARG A 66 2.27 22.42 11.12
CA ARG A 66 3.10 21.96 9.98
C ARG A 66 4.03 23.05 9.44
N TRP A 67 3.63 24.32 9.51
CA TRP A 67 4.39 25.44 8.94
C TRP A 67 5.68 25.75 9.72
N PRO A 68 5.67 25.89 11.06
CA PRO A 68 6.90 26.10 11.83
C PRO A 68 7.99 25.05 11.57
N GLY A 69 7.60 23.77 11.51
CA GLY A 69 8.55 22.69 11.28
C GLY A 69 9.14 22.69 9.87
N PHE A 70 8.33 22.96 8.84
CA PHE A 70 8.83 23.15 7.47
C PHE A 70 9.76 24.37 7.36
N VAL A 71 9.35 25.53 7.91
CA VAL A 71 10.16 26.76 7.89
C VAL A 71 11.50 26.54 8.60
N THR A 72 11.50 25.82 9.73
CA THR A 72 12.73 25.47 10.45
C THR A 72 13.64 24.59 9.61
N MET A 73 13.09 23.58 8.91
CA MET A 73 13.87 22.73 8.00
C MET A 73 14.54 23.56 6.89
N VAL A 74 13.78 24.44 6.25
CA VAL A 74 14.29 25.34 5.21
C VAL A 74 15.36 26.29 5.77
N ALA A 75 15.12 26.89 6.94
CA ALA A 75 16.06 27.80 7.58
C ALA A 75 17.40 27.13 7.91
N ILE A 76 17.36 25.93 8.50
CA ILE A 76 18.57 25.13 8.80
C ILE A 76 19.32 24.77 7.52
N THR A 77 18.60 24.42 6.45
CA THR A 77 19.18 24.08 5.16
C THR A 77 19.90 25.27 4.52
N VAL A 78 19.24 26.42 4.44
CA VAL A 78 19.82 27.66 3.91
C VAL A 78 21.01 28.09 4.75
N TRP A 79 20.92 27.98 6.08
CA TRP A 79 22.02 28.24 6.99
C TRP A 79 23.22 27.31 6.71
N ALA A 80 22.99 26.01 6.56
CA ALA A 80 24.03 25.02 6.29
C ALA A 80 24.73 25.26 4.94
N ILE A 81 23.96 25.60 3.89
CA ILE A 81 24.53 25.97 2.58
C ILE A 81 25.43 27.20 2.69
N ARG A 82 24.99 28.23 3.43
CA ARG A 82 25.76 29.48 3.63
C ARG A 82 27.00 29.29 4.50
N ARG A 83 26.93 28.40 5.50
CA ARG A 83 28.02 28.16 6.46
C ARG A 83 28.97 27.03 6.06
N GLY A 84 28.56 26.15 5.15
CA GLY A 84 29.39 25.07 4.65
C GLY A 84 30.65 25.62 3.97
N ARG A 85 31.82 25.38 4.56
CA ARG A 85 33.10 25.84 3.97
C ARG A 85 33.75 24.79 3.08
N GLY A 86 33.44 23.50 3.27
CA GLY A 86 33.94 22.41 2.42
C GLY A 86 33.31 22.42 1.02
N ALA A 87 34.13 22.30 -0.03
CA ALA A 87 33.64 22.21 -1.40
C ALA A 87 32.73 20.98 -1.62
N VAL A 88 33.12 19.83 -1.05
CA VAL A 88 32.33 18.59 -1.12
C VAL A 88 31.00 18.72 -0.39
N GLU A 89 30.98 19.29 0.82
CA GLU A 89 29.75 19.44 1.61
C GLU A 89 28.76 20.38 0.94
N ARG A 90 29.25 21.51 0.42
CA ARG A 90 28.41 22.43 -0.35
C ARG A 90 27.84 21.75 -1.59
N ARG A 91 28.64 20.99 -2.34
CA ARG A 91 28.16 20.22 -3.51
C ARG A 91 27.08 19.21 -3.12
N LEU A 92 27.28 18.44 -2.04
CA LEU A 92 26.30 17.46 -1.58
C LEU A 92 25.01 18.12 -1.09
N LEU A 93 25.09 19.23 -0.35
CA LEU A 93 23.92 20.00 0.07
C LEU A 93 23.15 20.56 -1.13
N LEU A 94 23.85 21.16 -2.10
CA LEU A 94 23.23 21.69 -3.32
C LEU A 94 22.59 20.59 -4.15
N LEU A 95 23.27 19.46 -4.36
CA LEU A 95 22.74 18.33 -5.11
C LEU A 95 21.53 17.71 -4.41
N THR A 96 21.61 17.48 -3.09
CA THR A 96 20.48 16.97 -2.30
C THR A 96 19.28 17.89 -2.40
N ASN A 97 19.48 19.21 -2.30
CA ASN A 97 18.39 20.17 -2.39
C ASN A 97 17.85 20.34 -3.81
N ALA A 98 18.69 20.18 -4.85
CA ALA A 98 18.21 20.11 -6.22
C ALA A 98 17.29 18.89 -6.42
N VAL A 99 17.66 17.72 -5.88
CA VAL A 99 16.82 16.52 -5.91
C VAL A 99 15.53 16.71 -5.09
N ILE A 100 15.58 17.38 -3.94
CA ILE A 100 14.38 17.75 -3.17
C ILE A 100 13.47 18.67 -3.99
N CYS A 101 14.00 19.69 -4.67
CA CYS A 101 13.20 20.55 -5.54
C CYS A 101 12.54 19.77 -6.68
N VAL A 102 13.28 18.85 -7.34
CA VAL A 102 12.70 17.93 -8.33
C VAL A 102 11.61 17.07 -7.69
N GLY A 103 11.82 16.60 -6.46
CA GLY A 103 10.82 15.83 -5.74
C GLY A 103 9.55 16.61 -5.42
N VAL A 104 9.68 17.89 -5.03
CA VAL A 104 8.53 18.79 -4.83
C VAL A 104 7.75 18.98 -6.13
N LEU A 105 8.44 19.19 -7.25
CA LEU A 105 7.81 19.25 -8.57
C LEU A 105 7.13 17.92 -8.93
N SER A 106 7.74 16.78 -8.58
CA SER A 106 7.14 15.46 -8.79
C SER A 106 5.82 15.29 -8.02
N VAL A 107 5.74 15.80 -6.78
CA VAL A 107 4.50 15.75 -5.99
C VAL A 107 3.37 16.56 -6.65
N THR A 108 3.68 17.70 -7.26
CA THR A 108 2.67 18.49 -8.02
C THR A 108 2.18 17.79 -9.29
N ARG A 109 2.84 16.71 -9.71
CA ARG A 109 2.52 15.91 -10.89
C ARG A 109 1.88 14.57 -10.55
N ILE A 110 1.51 14.35 -9.29
CA ILE A 110 0.64 13.22 -8.92
C ILE A 110 -0.74 13.49 -9.53
N PHE A 111 -1.27 12.53 -10.25
CA PHE A 111 -2.63 12.53 -10.79
C PHE A 111 -3.43 11.39 -10.17
N GLY A 112 -4.73 11.59 -10.08
CA GLY A 112 -5.64 10.68 -9.40
C GLY A 112 -5.57 10.72 -7.87
N PRO A 113 -6.09 9.69 -7.18
CA PRO A 113 -6.09 9.61 -5.73
C PRO A 113 -4.67 9.62 -5.16
N TYR A 114 -4.47 10.42 -4.12
CA TYR A 114 -3.20 10.46 -3.41
C TYR A 114 -3.14 9.33 -2.38
N TYR A 115 -2.09 8.51 -2.46
CA TYR A 115 -1.77 7.53 -1.43
C TYR A 115 -0.42 7.84 -0.80
N GLU A 116 -0.34 7.88 0.52
CA GLU A 116 0.89 8.26 1.25
C GLU A 116 2.10 7.41 0.86
N TYR A 117 1.90 6.13 0.54
CA TYR A 117 3.00 5.25 0.17
C TYR A 117 3.73 5.72 -1.10
N THR A 118 3.06 6.44 -2.00
CA THR A 118 3.63 6.91 -3.28
C THR A 118 4.75 7.94 -3.09
N ILE A 119 4.81 8.60 -1.93
CA ILE A 119 5.79 9.65 -1.63
C ILE A 119 6.73 9.31 -0.48
N ARG A 120 6.69 8.09 0.08
CA ARG A 120 7.56 7.68 1.20
C ARG A 120 9.06 7.80 0.88
N TRP A 121 9.45 7.73 -0.40
CA TRP A 121 10.83 7.97 -0.83
C TRP A 121 11.33 9.39 -0.45
N PHE A 122 10.43 10.35 -0.29
CA PHE A 122 10.75 11.71 0.13
C PHE A 122 11.34 11.76 1.55
N TRP A 123 11.03 10.78 2.40
CA TRP A 123 11.58 10.66 3.77
C TRP A 123 13.09 10.46 3.74
N VAL A 124 13.59 9.68 2.77
CA VAL A 124 15.03 9.45 2.60
C VAL A 124 15.75 10.75 2.27
N LEU A 125 15.14 11.59 1.41
CA LEU A 125 15.69 12.90 1.06
C LEU A 125 15.70 13.86 2.25
N ALA A 126 14.62 13.88 3.03
CA ALA A 126 14.53 14.71 4.24
C ALA A 126 15.63 14.33 5.25
N VAL A 127 15.81 13.03 5.53
CA VAL A 127 16.86 12.55 6.44
C VAL A 127 18.25 12.87 5.90
N MET A 128 18.49 12.63 4.61
CA MET A 128 19.78 12.94 3.99
C MET A 128 20.13 14.43 4.15
N ASN A 129 19.15 15.32 3.94
CA ASN A 129 19.34 16.75 4.15
C ASN A 129 19.63 17.10 5.62
N VAL A 130 18.89 16.52 6.57
CA VAL A 130 19.12 16.73 8.01
C VAL A 130 20.54 16.30 8.40
N VAL A 131 20.99 15.12 7.97
CA VAL A 131 22.33 14.61 8.26
C VAL A 131 23.42 15.55 7.71
N LEU A 132 23.26 16.05 6.48
CA LEU A 132 24.19 17.00 5.89
C LEU A 132 24.21 18.34 6.65
N CYS A 133 23.04 18.83 7.07
CA CYS A 133 22.93 20.05 7.87
C CYS A 133 23.61 19.90 9.25
N LEU A 134 23.35 18.77 9.94
CA LEU A 134 23.99 18.44 11.21
C LEU A 134 25.51 18.35 11.07
N ARG A 135 26.01 17.77 9.99
CA ARG A 135 27.45 17.70 9.72
C ARG A 135 28.08 19.10 9.64
N VAL A 136 27.46 20.04 8.92
CA VAL A 136 27.94 21.43 8.86
C VAL A 136 27.91 22.09 10.24
N LEU A 137 26.86 21.85 11.02
CA LEU A 137 26.71 22.37 12.38
C LEU A 137 27.82 21.89 13.33
N LEU A 138 28.14 20.60 13.28
CA LEU A 138 29.12 19.98 14.16
C LEU A 138 30.57 20.33 13.77
N ARG A 139 30.83 20.63 12.49
CA ARG A 139 32.16 20.99 11.99
C ARG A 139 32.68 22.34 12.50
N GLY A 140 31.78 23.24 12.91
CA GLY A 140 32.12 24.53 13.51
C GLY A 140 32.60 24.45 14.96
N ARG A 141 32.60 23.26 15.57
CA ARG A 141 33.09 23.02 16.93
C ARG A 141 34.49 22.40 16.87
N PRO A 142 35.46 22.87 17.69
CA PRO A 142 36.77 22.23 17.80
C PRO A 142 36.55 20.82 18.31
N THR A 143 36.65 19.86 17.40
CA THR A 143 36.38 18.46 17.69
C THR A 143 37.70 17.72 17.55
N PRO A 144 38.20 17.06 18.62
CA PRO A 144 39.47 16.35 18.56
C PRO A 144 39.42 15.27 17.47
N PHE A 145 40.55 14.90 16.88
CA PHE A 145 40.66 13.97 15.73
C PHE A 145 39.82 12.68 15.85
N LEU A 146 39.59 12.18 17.07
CA LEU A 146 38.70 11.06 17.38
C LEU A 146 37.21 11.33 17.12
N ALA A 147 36.75 12.58 17.24
CA ALA A 147 35.38 13.02 17.01
C ALA A 147 35.00 13.05 15.51
N GLY A 148 35.96 13.25 14.60
CA GLY A 148 35.72 13.12 13.16
C GLY A 148 35.40 11.68 12.74
N ARG A 149 36.14 10.69 13.27
CA ARG A 149 35.82 9.26 13.13
C ARG A 149 34.50 8.90 13.81
N ARG A 150 34.23 9.45 15.00
CA ARG A 150 32.94 9.26 15.69
C ARG A 150 31.76 9.86 14.94
N MET A 151 31.92 10.98 14.21
CA MET A 151 30.85 11.57 13.41
C MET A 151 30.57 10.80 12.13
N VAL A 152 31.59 10.29 11.43
CA VAL A 152 31.37 9.37 10.31
C VAL A 152 30.73 8.10 10.82
N ALA A 153 31.21 7.56 11.94
CA ALA A 153 30.59 6.42 12.59
C ALA A 153 29.14 6.72 12.99
N LEU A 154 28.82 7.88 13.57
CA LEU A 154 27.46 8.31 13.93
C LEU A 154 26.58 8.52 12.70
N ALA A 155 27.07 9.13 11.62
CA ALA A 155 26.30 9.30 10.38
C ALA A 155 26.04 7.95 9.72
N SER A 156 27.04 7.07 9.68
CA SER A 156 26.86 5.67 9.25
C SER A 156 25.94 4.92 10.20
N LEU A 157 26.01 5.14 11.51
CA LEU A 157 25.13 4.53 12.51
C LEU A 157 23.71 5.09 12.40
N SER A 158 23.53 6.36 12.04
CA SER A 158 22.23 6.98 11.80
C SER A 158 21.64 6.52 10.49
N SER A 159 22.44 6.35 9.43
CA SER A 159 21.99 5.71 8.18
C SER A 159 21.68 4.23 8.41
N VAL A 160 22.50 3.52 9.17
CA VAL A 160 22.26 2.11 9.55
C VAL A 160 21.13 2.00 10.57
N ALA A 161 20.88 3.00 11.41
CA ALA A 161 19.75 3.03 12.33
C ALA A 161 18.49 3.57 11.66
N LEU A 162 18.59 4.28 10.53
CA LEU A 162 17.43 4.66 9.71
C LEU A 162 17.04 3.52 8.79
N VAL A 163 18.01 2.94 8.05
CA VAL A 163 17.79 1.68 7.34
C VAL A 163 17.36 0.65 8.35
N GLY A 164 18.08 0.53 9.46
CA GLY A 164 17.77 -0.34 10.57
C GLY A 164 16.45 -0.02 11.26
N SER A 165 15.96 1.22 11.36
CA SER A 165 14.63 1.52 11.92
C SER A 165 13.53 1.32 10.91
N THR A 166 13.76 1.52 9.62
CA THR A 166 12.81 1.14 8.57
C THR A 166 12.72 -0.38 8.45
N THR A 167 13.85 -1.08 8.59
CA THR A 167 13.94 -2.54 8.68
C THR A 167 13.41 -3.03 10.02
N PHE A 168 13.65 -2.35 11.13
CA PHE A 168 13.19 -2.73 12.47
C PHE A 168 11.74 -2.36 12.68
N GLN A 169 11.16 -1.33 12.05
CA GLN A 169 9.70 -1.18 11.97
C GLN A 169 9.10 -2.25 11.06
N ALA A 170 9.83 -2.69 10.03
CA ALA A 170 9.46 -3.88 9.25
C ALA A 170 9.70 -5.21 10.00
N VAL A 171 10.50 -5.24 11.09
CA VAL A 171 10.91 -6.46 11.83
C VAL A 171 10.33 -6.53 13.26
N GLU A 172 10.02 -5.43 13.95
CA GLU A 172 9.04 -5.38 15.06
C GLU A 172 7.65 -5.73 14.51
N GLY A 173 7.43 -5.45 13.23
CA GLY A 173 6.48 -6.15 12.38
C GLY A 173 6.92 -7.56 11.98
N LEU A 174 7.49 -8.38 12.88
CA LEU A 174 7.69 -9.84 12.68
C LEU A 174 6.35 -10.60 12.46
N ARG A 175 5.24 -9.87 12.34
CA ARG A 175 4.06 -10.29 11.60
C ARG A 175 4.41 -10.27 10.11
N LEU A 176 4.71 -11.44 9.54
CA LEU A 176 4.75 -11.65 8.08
C LEU A 176 3.69 -10.76 7.40
N PRO A 177 4.05 -9.91 6.43
CA PRO A 177 3.05 -9.17 5.67
C PRO A 177 1.99 -10.15 5.15
N GLY A 178 0.71 -9.88 5.47
CA GLY A 178 -0.38 -10.80 5.13
C GLY A 178 -0.36 -12.14 5.88
N ALA A 179 0.13 -12.20 7.12
CA ALA A 179 0.13 -13.43 7.94
C ALA A 179 -1.28 -14.03 8.07
N THR A 180 -2.29 -13.17 8.25
CA THR A 180 -3.69 -13.60 8.34
C THR A 180 -4.16 -14.19 7.01
N ASP A 181 -3.92 -13.53 5.87
CA ASP A 181 -4.26 -14.05 4.54
C ASP A 181 -3.51 -15.35 4.24
N SER A 182 -2.23 -15.43 4.58
CA SER A 182 -1.41 -16.65 4.42
C SER A 182 -1.98 -17.81 5.22
N ARG A 183 -2.45 -17.56 6.45
CA ARG A 183 -3.12 -18.56 7.28
C ARG A 183 -4.44 -19.00 6.63
N ILE A 184 -5.27 -18.08 6.15
CA ILE A 184 -6.52 -18.39 5.44
C ILE A 184 -6.23 -19.27 4.22
N VAL A 185 -5.31 -18.85 3.35
CA VAL A 185 -4.93 -19.62 2.16
C VAL A 185 -4.39 -21.00 2.55
N SER A 186 -3.61 -21.12 3.63
CA SER A 186 -3.13 -22.42 4.12
C SER A 186 -4.24 -23.37 4.59
N MET A 187 -5.37 -22.82 5.06
CA MET A 187 -6.56 -23.59 5.45
C MET A 187 -7.43 -23.96 4.23
N LEU A 188 -7.51 -23.09 3.22
CA LEU A 188 -8.26 -23.34 1.99
C LEU A 188 -7.55 -24.33 1.06
N ALA A 189 -6.22 -24.23 0.93
CA ALA A 189 -5.44 -25.01 -0.02
C ALA A 189 -5.63 -26.54 0.05
N PRO A 190 -5.65 -27.21 1.22
CA PRO A 190 -5.91 -28.65 1.28
C PRO A 190 -7.33 -29.01 0.80
N GLN A 191 -8.36 -28.26 1.20
CA GLN A 191 -9.75 -28.49 0.78
C GLN A 191 -9.88 -28.36 -0.74
N LEU A 192 -9.29 -27.30 -1.32
CA LEU A 192 -9.30 -27.11 -2.77
C LEU A 192 -8.57 -28.23 -3.53
N ARG A 193 -7.51 -28.81 -2.97
CA ARG A 193 -6.83 -29.94 -3.63
C ARG A 193 -7.66 -31.22 -3.64
N GLU A 194 -8.56 -31.38 -2.67
CA GLU A 194 -9.47 -32.53 -2.60
C GLU A 194 -10.63 -32.37 -3.61
N GLU A 195 -11.06 -31.15 -3.87
CA GLU A 195 -12.23 -30.84 -4.70
C GLU A 195 -11.92 -30.51 -6.17
N LEU A 196 -10.71 -30.03 -6.47
CA LEU A 196 -10.32 -29.59 -7.82
C LEU A 196 -9.56 -30.69 -8.59
N ASP A 197 -9.91 -30.89 -9.86
CA ASP A 197 -9.17 -31.73 -10.80
C ASP A 197 -7.96 -30.96 -11.37
N PRO A 198 -6.72 -31.46 -11.25
CA PRO A 198 -5.54 -30.82 -11.84
C PRO A 198 -5.55 -30.71 -13.37
N ALA A 199 -6.42 -31.46 -14.07
CA ALA A 199 -6.55 -31.40 -15.53
C ALA A 199 -7.43 -30.22 -16.01
N ASP A 200 -8.27 -29.67 -15.13
CA ASP A 200 -9.17 -28.57 -15.44
C ASP A 200 -8.45 -27.22 -15.39
N ARG A 201 -9.05 -26.25 -16.07
CA ARG A 201 -8.66 -24.84 -16.09
C ARG A 201 -9.65 -24.02 -15.27
N TYR A 202 -9.15 -23.19 -14.36
CA TYR A 202 -9.98 -22.44 -13.42
C TYR A 202 -9.81 -20.93 -13.55
N LEU A 203 -10.93 -20.20 -13.69
CA LEU A 203 -10.96 -18.75 -13.61
C LEU A 203 -11.30 -18.30 -12.19
N ILE A 204 -10.41 -17.54 -11.54
CA ILE A 204 -10.65 -16.99 -10.20
C ILE A 204 -11.30 -15.61 -10.31
N ARG A 205 -12.48 -15.49 -9.70
CA ARG A 205 -13.18 -14.22 -9.42
C ARG A 205 -13.15 -13.93 -7.92
N MET A 206 -13.17 -12.65 -7.58
CA MET A 206 -12.90 -12.20 -6.21
C MET A 206 -13.97 -11.21 -5.78
N TYR A 207 -14.58 -11.47 -4.62
CA TYR A 207 -15.51 -10.56 -3.97
C TYR A 207 -15.00 -10.28 -2.55
N ASP A 208 -14.20 -9.23 -2.43
CA ASP A 208 -13.51 -8.89 -1.19
C ASP A 208 -13.65 -7.39 -0.84
N PRO A 209 -14.54 -7.07 0.12
CA PRO A 209 -14.70 -5.71 0.65
C PRO A 209 -13.53 -5.22 1.52
N TYR A 210 -12.69 -6.12 2.05
CA TYR A 210 -11.82 -5.81 3.18
C TYR A 210 -10.33 -5.75 2.82
N THR A 211 -9.85 -6.70 2.00
CA THR A 211 -8.41 -6.96 1.84
C THR A 211 -7.86 -6.67 0.44
N LEU A 212 -8.56 -5.88 -0.38
CA LEU A 212 -8.15 -5.58 -1.77
C LEU A 212 -7.84 -6.83 -2.59
N ASN A 213 -8.62 -7.88 -2.39
CA ASN A 213 -8.47 -9.19 -3.01
C ASN A 213 -7.18 -9.94 -2.63
N ALA A 214 -6.51 -9.58 -1.52
CA ALA A 214 -5.27 -10.22 -1.10
C ALA A 214 -5.41 -11.75 -0.97
N THR A 215 -6.48 -12.22 -0.33
CA THR A 215 -6.74 -13.66 -0.20
C THR A 215 -7.03 -14.33 -1.56
N GLY A 216 -7.72 -13.64 -2.47
CA GLY A 216 -7.97 -14.14 -3.83
C GLY A 216 -6.67 -14.34 -4.62
N PHE A 217 -5.77 -13.36 -4.60
CA PHE A 217 -4.45 -13.50 -5.21
C PHE A 217 -3.58 -14.55 -4.51
N GLY A 218 -3.65 -14.65 -3.18
CA GLY A 218 -2.97 -15.71 -2.44
C GLY A 218 -3.42 -17.11 -2.88
N THR A 219 -4.72 -17.30 -3.08
CA THR A 219 -5.31 -18.55 -3.58
C THR A 219 -4.84 -18.86 -5.01
N LEU A 220 -4.85 -17.85 -5.91
CA LEU A 220 -4.29 -17.98 -7.27
C LEU A 220 -2.84 -18.46 -7.25
N LEU A 221 -1.99 -17.85 -6.43
CA LEU A 221 -0.58 -18.18 -6.34
C LEU A 221 -0.35 -19.58 -5.76
N GLU A 222 -1.11 -19.97 -4.75
CA GLU A 222 -0.98 -21.29 -4.10
C GLU A 222 -1.45 -22.44 -5.00
N LEU A 223 -2.56 -22.26 -5.73
CA LEU A 223 -3.03 -23.23 -6.71
C LEU A 223 -2.05 -23.36 -7.88
N GLY A 224 -1.60 -22.24 -8.45
CA GLY A 224 -0.60 -22.24 -9.52
C GLY A 224 0.73 -22.87 -9.08
N ARG A 225 1.17 -22.63 -7.84
CA ARG A 225 2.35 -23.30 -7.24
C ARG A 225 2.13 -24.81 -7.11
N SER A 226 0.89 -25.24 -6.91
CA SER A 226 0.51 -26.66 -6.78
C SER A 226 0.28 -27.35 -8.14
N GLY A 227 0.49 -26.65 -9.26
CA GLY A 227 0.43 -27.22 -10.61
C GLY A 227 -0.91 -27.07 -11.32
N TYR A 228 -1.91 -26.41 -10.72
CA TYR A 228 -3.20 -26.15 -11.35
C TYR A 228 -3.08 -25.04 -12.40
N GLU A 229 -3.83 -25.16 -13.50
CA GLU A 229 -3.97 -24.09 -14.48
C GLU A 229 -5.04 -23.10 -14.02
N VAL A 230 -4.61 -22.01 -13.40
CA VAL A 230 -5.50 -20.98 -12.84
C VAL A 230 -5.20 -19.60 -13.39
N GLY A 231 -6.25 -18.81 -13.61
CA GLY A 231 -6.17 -17.45 -14.11
C GLY A 231 -7.17 -16.51 -13.46
N VAL A 232 -7.16 -15.25 -13.91
CA VAL A 232 -8.10 -14.20 -13.49
C VAL A 232 -8.62 -13.45 -14.70
N ASP A 233 -9.71 -12.70 -14.52
CA ASP A 233 -10.22 -11.81 -15.55
C ASP A 233 -9.21 -10.71 -15.93
N LEU A 234 -9.34 -10.16 -17.13
CA LEU A 234 -8.47 -9.09 -17.68
C LEU A 234 -8.37 -7.88 -16.75
N TYR A 235 -9.43 -7.57 -15.99
CA TYR A 235 -9.44 -6.50 -15.01
C TYR A 235 -8.31 -6.61 -13.98
N PHE A 236 -7.90 -7.83 -13.62
CA PHE A 236 -6.84 -8.08 -12.65
C PHE A 236 -5.45 -8.26 -13.27
N ALA A 237 -5.29 -8.05 -14.59
CA ALA A 237 -4.04 -8.29 -15.32
C ALA A 237 -2.85 -7.52 -14.76
N ALA A 238 -3.06 -6.30 -14.27
CA ALA A 238 -2.00 -5.48 -13.67
C ALA A 238 -1.41 -6.12 -12.41
N ALA A 239 -2.24 -6.79 -11.61
CA ALA A 239 -1.82 -7.45 -10.36
C ALA A 239 -1.36 -8.90 -10.59
N ALA A 240 -2.07 -9.67 -11.41
CA ALA A 240 -1.78 -11.09 -11.65
C ALA A 240 -0.69 -11.34 -12.71
N LEU A 241 -0.33 -10.31 -13.49
CA LEU A 241 0.46 -10.33 -14.71
C LEU A 241 -0.31 -10.88 -15.93
N PRO A 242 -0.07 -10.37 -17.15
CA PRO A 242 -0.86 -10.71 -18.34
C PRO A 242 -0.91 -12.19 -18.71
N HIS A 243 0.10 -12.98 -18.32
CA HIS A 243 0.15 -14.42 -18.62
C HIS A 243 -0.77 -15.27 -17.73
N ARG A 244 -1.40 -14.69 -16.71
CA ARG A 244 -2.39 -15.33 -15.85
C ARG A 244 -3.82 -14.86 -16.17
N VAL A 245 -4.01 -14.16 -17.28
CA VAL A 245 -5.33 -13.71 -17.72
C VAL A 245 -5.97 -14.83 -18.52
N MET A 246 -7.20 -15.19 -18.18
CA MET A 246 -8.02 -16.17 -18.90
C MET A 246 -9.39 -15.55 -19.23
N ARG A 247 -10.03 -16.04 -20.28
CA ARG A 247 -11.45 -15.74 -20.55
C ARG A 247 -12.30 -16.85 -19.97
N GLU A 248 -13.52 -16.50 -19.57
CA GLU A 248 -14.48 -17.47 -19.03
C GLU A 248 -14.85 -18.56 -20.05
N GLU A 249 -14.82 -18.26 -21.35
CA GLU A 249 -15.04 -19.23 -22.43
C GLU A 249 -13.93 -20.29 -22.57
N ASP A 250 -12.77 -20.04 -21.96
CA ASP A 250 -11.58 -20.90 -22.08
C ASP A 250 -11.37 -21.80 -20.85
N VAL A 251 -12.26 -21.74 -19.84
CA VAL A 251 -12.10 -22.47 -18.57
C VAL A 251 -13.21 -23.50 -18.36
N ASP A 252 -12.91 -24.51 -17.55
CA ASP A 252 -13.85 -25.57 -17.19
C ASP A 252 -14.71 -25.17 -15.98
N SER A 253 -14.24 -24.23 -15.16
CA SER A 253 -14.96 -23.76 -13.98
C SER A 253 -14.52 -22.36 -13.52
N VAL A 254 -15.45 -21.65 -12.90
CA VAL A 254 -15.19 -20.35 -12.26
C VAL A 254 -15.16 -20.54 -10.74
N LEU A 255 -14.09 -20.07 -10.10
CA LEU A 255 -13.90 -20.10 -8.66
C LEU A 255 -14.10 -18.71 -8.08
N TRP A 256 -15.14 -18.52 -7.28
CA TRP A 256 -15.41 -17.28 -6.56
C TRP A 256 -14.78 -17.33 -5.17
N VAL A 257 -13.79 -16.48 -4.92
CA VAL A 257 -13.22 -16.25 -3.59
C VAL A 257 -13.99 -15.10 -2.93
N VAL A 258 -14.79 -15.42 -1.92
CA VAL A 258 -15.73 -14.49 -1.27
C VAL A 258 -15.30 -14.26 0.18
N VAL A 259 -15.23 -12.99 0.60
CA VAL A 259 -14.73 -12.61 1.92
C VAL A 259 -15.81 -11.92 2.75
N GLY A 260 -16.07 -12.43 3.95
CA GLY A 260 -16.92 -11.80 4.96
C GLY A 260 -18.43 -11.96 4.75
N GLN A 261 -19.19 -10.93 5.11
CA GLN A 261 -20.67 -10.92 5.10
C GLN A 261 -21.32 -11.44 3.79
N PRO A 262 -20.79 -11.16 2.58
CA PRO A 262 -21.35 -11.66 1.33
C PRO A 262 -21.41 -13.19 1.20
N ILE A 263 -20.68 -13.97 2.02
CA ILE A 263 -20.68 -15.44 1.99
C ILE A 263 -22.09 -16.01 2.17
N GLU A 264 -22.89 -15.46 3.09
CA GLU A 264 -24.25 -15.97 3.32
C GLU A 264 -25.16 -15.76 2.10
N ARG A 265 -24.97 -14.65 1.36
CA ARG A 265 -25.69 -14.43 0.09
C ARG A 265 -25.23 -15.41 -0.97
N ALA A 266 -23.93 -15.69 -1.05
CA ALA A 266 -23.36 -16.65 -1.98
C ALA A 266 -23.88 -18.08 -1.75
N ARG A 267 -24.04 -18.51 -0.49
CA ARG A 267 -24.64 -19.81 -0.12
C ARG A 267 -26.09 -19.98 -0.56
N LEU A 268 -26.80 -18.88 -0.75
CA LEU A 268 -28.21 -18.89 -1.18
C LEU A 268 -28.34 -18.88 -2.72
N ASP A 269 -27.26 -18.68 -3.46
CA ASP A 269 -27.30 -18.66 -4.93
C ASP A 269 -27.24 -20.10 -5.48
N PRO A 270 -28.24 -20.54 -6.26
CA PRO A 270 -28.30 -21.90 -6.79
C PRO A 270 -27.19 -22.21 -7.80
N ASN A 271 -26.51 -21.20 -8.35
CA ASN A 271 -25.42 -21.37 -9.31
C ASN A 271 -24.04 -21.43 -8.63
N LEU A 272 -23.99 -21.37 -7.30
CA LEU A 272 -22.77 -21.46 -6.51
C LEU A 272 -22.77 -22.71 -5.65
N VAL A 273 -21.69 -23.49 -5.74
CA VAL A 273 -21.44 -24.63 -4.85
C VAL A 273 -20.23 -24.30 -3.98
N GLU A 274 -20.40 -24.24 -2.67
CA GLU A 274 -19.29 -24.03 -1.73
C GLU A 274 -18.40 -25.28 -1.72
N ILE A 275 -17.11 -25.11 -2.03
CA ILE A 275 -16.13 -26.21 -2.11
C ILE A 275 -15.00 -26.08 -1.07
N ALA A 276 -14.82 -24.90 -0.48
CA ALA A 276 -13.88 -24.71 0.62
C ALA A 276 -14.28 -23.53 1.50
N SER A 277 -14.00 -23.60 2.79
CA SER A 277 -14.19 -22.47 3.70
C SER A 277 -13.12 -22.40 4.78
N ALA A 278 -12.88 -21.19 5.27
CA ALA A 278 -11.89 -20.93 6.29
C ALA A 278 -12.27 -19.68 7.09
N ASP A 279 -12.41 -19.82 8.41
CA ASP A 279 -12.48 -18.67 9.33
C ASP A 279 -11.24 -18.68 10.23
N PRO A 280 -10.35 -17.68 10.10
CA PRO A 280 -9.13 -17.63 10.91
C PRO A 280 -9.36 -17.17 12.35
N ARG A 281 -10.60 -16.82 12.72
CA ARG A 281 -10.96 -16.23 14.02
C ARG A 281 -11.52 -17.28 14.99
N SER A 282 -11.14 -17.15 16.25
CA SER A 282 -11.81 -17.80 17.37
C SER A 282 -13.22 -17.23 17.63
N ASN A 283 -14.05 -17.93 18.40
CA ASN A 283 -15.40 -17.48 18.76
C ASN A 283 -15.42 -16.06 19.38
N SER A 284 -14.45 -15.74 20.24
CA SER A 284 -14.33 -14.39 20.82
C SER A 284 -13.93 -13.34 19.79
N GLU A 285 -13.08 -13.68 18.83
CA GLU A 285 -12.67 -12.78 17.75
C GLU A 285 -13.81 -12.55 16.74
N GLN A 286 -14.65 -13.56 16.49
CA GLN A 286 -15.86 -13.41 15.68
C GLN A 286 -16.83 -12.42 16.32
N GLN A 287 -17.09 -12.56 17.63
CA GLN A 287 -17.92 -11.61 18.37
C GLN A 287 -17.33 -10.20 18.31
N ARG A 288 -16.02 -10.06 18.48
CA ARG A 288 -15.32 -8.78 18.36
C ARG A 288 -15.44 -8.18 16.95
N ALA A 289 -15.37 -8.99 15.91
CA ALA A 289 -15.55 -8.52 14.53
C ALA A 289 -16.96 -7.97 14.30
N ILE A 290 -18.00 -8.61 14.85
CA ILE A 290 -19.39 -8.11 14.79
C ILE A 290 -19.50 -6.75 15.48
N GLU A 291 -18.92 -6.62 16.68
CA GLU A 291 -18.88 -5.34 17.41
C GLU A 291 -18.16 -4.25 16.62
N LEU A 292 -17.02 -4.58 16.00
CA LEU A 292 -16.25 -3.63 15.19
C LEU A 292 -17.02 -3.17 13.96
N VAL A 293 -17.70 -4.07 13.23
CA VAL A 293 -18.53 -3.68 12.08
C VAL A 293 -19.64 -2.71 12.50
N ALA A 294 -20.29 -2.97 13.63
CA ALA A 294 -21.31 -2.07 14.18
C ALA A 294 -20.70 -0.71 14.59
N ALA A 295 -19.56 -0.72 15.28
CA ALA A 295 -18.85 0.49 15.68
C ALA A 295 -18.41 1.34 14.49
N ILE A 296 -17.86 0.71 13.44
CA ILE A 296 -17.45 1.38 12.20
C ILE A 296 -18.67 2.02 11.53
N ARG A 297 -19.78 1.28 11.38
CA ARG A 297 -21.02 1.82 10.79
C ARG A 297 -21.51 3.05 11.56
N SER A 298 -21.69 2.93 12.87
CA SER A 298 -22.12 4.06 13.70
C SER A 298 -21.13 5.21 13.70
N GLY A 299 -19.83 4.93 13.59
CA GLY A 299 -18.78 5.93 13.43
C GLY A 299 -18.88 6.69 12.11
N LEU A 300 -19.11 5.99 11.00
CA LEU A 300 -19.33 6.59 9.69
C LEU A 300 -20.59 7.49 9.70
N GLU A 301 -21.71 6.98 10.22
CA GLU A 301 -22.97 7.73 10.31
C GLU A 301 -22.81 8.99 11.18
N ARG A 302 -22.22 8.86 12.37
CA ARG A 302 -21.96 9.99 13.28
C ARG A 302 -21.07 11.06 12.65
N THR A 303 -20.19 10.67 11.74
CA THR A 303 -19.25 11.59 11.08
C THR A 303 -19.76 12.10 9.74
N GLY A 304 -21.02 11.79 9.38
CA GLY A 304 -21.67 12.23 8.14
C GLY A 304 -21.08 11.54 6.90
N ARG A 305 -20.50 10.35 7.06
CA ARG A 305 -19.90 9.52 6.01
C ARG A 305 -20.78 8.34 5.63
N ASP A 306 -22.09 8.58 5.52
CA ASP A 306 -23.08 7.57 5.12
C ASP A 306 -22.76 6.98 3.72
N ASP A 307 -22.06 7.75 2.89
CA ASP A 307 -21.54 7.34 1.58
C ASP A 307 -20.64 6.10 1.66
N LEU A 308 -19.94 5.90 2.78
CA LEU A 308 -18.99 4.81 2.97
C LEU A 308 -19.59 3.58 3.64
N VAL A 309 -20.83 3.66 4.13
CA VAL A 309 -21.46 2.54 4.84
C VAL A 309 -21.63 1.32 3.93
N ALA A 310 -21.94 1.55 2.65
CA ALA A 310 -22.04 0.50 1.64
C ALA A 310 -20.70 -0.22 1.38
N SER A 311 -19.56 0.44 1.63
CA SER A 311 -18.22 -0.12 1.44
C SER A 311 -17.88 -1.24 2.43
N LEU A 312 -18.66 -1.41 3.50
CA LEU A 312 -18.51 -2.54 4.42
C LEU A 312 -18.88 -3.89 3.78
N GLU A 313 -19.63 -3.85 2.67
CA GLU A 313 -20.19 -5.03 2.01
C GLU A 313 -19.83 -5.10 0.53
N ARG A 314 -19.24 -4.06 -0.05
CA ARG A 314 -18.92 -3.97 -1.49
C ARG A 314 -17.42 -4.03 -1.77
N PRO A 315 -16.99 -4.79 -2.80
CA PRO A 315 -15.59 -4.84 -3.22
C PRO A 315 -15.16 -3.52 -3.86
N GLY A 316 -13.85 -3.26 -3.84
CA GLY A 316 -13.23 -2.13 -4.56
C GLY A 316 -13.05 -0.84 -3.76
N ALA A 317 -13.61 -0.74 -2.54
CA ALA A 317 -13.44 0.42 -1.66
C ALA A 317 -13.03 -0.01 -0.25
N SER A 318 -11.78 -0.46 -0.08
CA SER A 318 -11.27 -0.66 1.28
C SER A 318 -11.29 0.68 2.02
N LEU A 319 -12.04 0.73 3.12
CA LEU A 319 -12.20 1.92 3.98
C LEU A 319 -10.87 2.55 4.42
N VAL A 320 -9.78 1.78 4.36
CA VAL A 320 -8.41 2.24 4.62
C VAL A 320 -7.95 3.31 3.61
N PHE A 321 -8.54 3.34 2.42
CA PHE A 321 -8.26 4.29 1.35
C PHE A 321 -9.35 5.35 1.17
N ALA A 322 -10.25 5.49 2.14
CA ALA A 322 -11.29 6.50 2.11
C ALA A 322 -10.69 7.92 2.01
N GLU A 323 -11.24 8.71 1.10
CA GLU A 323 -10.95 10.14 0.96
C GLU A 323 -12.24 10.94 1.20
N PRO A 324 -12.24 11.97 2.08
CA PRO A 324 -11.18 12.30 3.05
C PRO A 324 -10.89 11.15 4.04
N PRO A 325 -9.71 11.12 4.68
CA PRO A 325 -9.36 10.10 5.65
C PRO A 325 -10.39 9.95 6.76
N LEU A 326 -10.61 8.71 7.20
CA LEU A 326 -11.49 8.41 8.33
C LEU A 326 -10.99 9.09 9.62
N GLN A 327 -11.93 9.36 10.55
CA GLN A 327 -11.53 9.79 11.89
C GLN A 327 -10.67 8.70 12.56
N PRO A 328 -9.72 9.08 13.45
CA PRO A 328 -8.74 8.15 13.99
C PRO A 328 -9.36 6.92 14.67
N ASP A 329 -10.45 7.12 15.42
CA ASP A 329 -11.21 6.06 16.08
C ASP A 329 -11.78 5.05 15.08
N VAL A 330 -12.48 5.52 14.04
CA VAL A 330 -13.03 4.67 12.99
C VAL A 330 -11.93 3.97 12.19
N ALA A 331 -10.83 4.68 11.92
CA ALA A 331 -9.68 4.12 11.22
C ALA A 331 -9.01 2.99 12.01
N ASP A 332 -8.90 3.13 13.34
CA ASP A 332 -8.35 2.10 14.21
C ASP A 332 -9.27 0.88 14.27
N ASP A 333 -10.59 1.08 14.38
CA ASP A 333 -11.57 -0.02 14.33
C ASP A 333 -11.51 -0.78 13.00
N VAL A 334 -11.37 -0.08 11.86
CA VAL A 334 -11.19 -0.70 10.54
C VAL A 334 -9.89 -1.52 10.49
N ARG A 335 -8.78 -0.99 11.01
CA ARG A 335 -7.50 -1.72 11.04
C ARG A 335 -7.60 -2.97 11.91
N ASP A 336 -8.27 -2.88 13.04
CA ASP A 336 -8.46 -4.03 13.94
C ASP A 336 -9.39 -5.07 13.31
N LEU A 337 -10.45 -4.66 12.60
CA LEU A 337 -11.30 -5.56 11.84
C LEU A 337 -10.52 -6.33 10.76
N ILE A 338 -9.64 -5.64 10.02
CA ILE A 338 -8.78 -6.25 9.01
C ILE A 338 -7.76 -7.20 9.66
N ARG A 339 -7.18 -6.81 10.80
CA ARG A 339 -6.19 -7.63 11.52
C ARG A 339 -6.76 -8.96 12.02
N LEU A 340 -8.00 -8.98 12.49
CA LEU A 340 -8.69 -10.21 12.91
C LEU A 340 -8.80 -11.21 11.74
N GLY A 341 -8.84 -10.71 10.50
CA GLY A 341 -9.20 -11.50 9.34
C GLY A 341 -10.71 -11.66 9.23
N GLN A 342 -11.16 -11.99 8.02
CA GLN A 342 -12.56 -12.25 7.74
C GLN A 342 -12.70 -13.71 7.28
N PRO A 343 -13.88 -14.32 7.45
CA PRO A 343 -14.13 -15.65 6.95
C PRO A 343 -14.06 -15.59 5.42
N VAL A 344 -13.56 -16.66 4.82
CA VAL A 344 -13.43 -16.79 3.37
C VAL A 344 -14.06 -18.09 2.94
N SER A 345 -14.80 -18.05 1.85
CA SER A 345 -15.36 -19.23 1.22
C SER A 345 -15.08 -19.19 -0.28
N VAL A 346 -14.77 -20.35 -0.83
CA VAL A 346 -14.56 -20.55 -2.26
C VAL A 346 -15.75 -21.30 -2.82
N PHE A 347 -16.39 -20.72 -3.81
CA PHE A 347 -17.52 -21.31 -4.51
C PHE A 347 -17.12 -21.65 -5.94
N ARG A 348 -17.59 -22.80 -6.43
CA ARG A 348 -17.51 -23.18 -7.84
C ARG A 348 -18.80 -22.78 -8.56
N ALA A 349 -18.66 -22.24 -9.76
CA ALA A 349 -19.73 -22.00 -10.71
C ALA A 349 -19.36 -22.58 -12.07
N GLU A 350 -20.37 -23.00 -12.83
CA GLU A 350 -20.23 -23.33 -14.24
C GLU A 350 -19.87 -22.06 -15.05
N PRO A 351 -19.00 -22.16 -16.06
CA PRO A 351 -18.74 -21.05 -16.97
C PRO A 351 -20.03 -20.52 -17.61
N GLY A 352 -20.21 -19.19 -17.60
CA GLY A 352 -21.40 -18.52 -18.12
C GLY A 352 -22.62 -18.54 -17.20
N ALA A 353 -22.52 -19.15 -16.01
CA ALA A 353 -23.59 -19.12 -15.03
C ALA A 353 -23.81 -17.69 -14.51
N LYS A 354 -25.08 -17.28 -14.45
CA LYS A 354 -25.43 -15.96 -13.91
C LYS A 354 -25.47 -16.01 -12.38
N VAL A 355 -24.41 -15.53 -11.74
CA VAL A 355 -24.30 -15.43 -10.28
C VAL A 355 -24.99 -14.16 -9.79
N THR A 356 -26.16 -14.32 -9.17
CA THR A 356 -27.00 -13.21 -8.70
C THR A 356 -26.64 -12.73 -7.30
N ALA A 357 -25.92 -13.53 -6.50
CA ALA A 357 -25.46 -13.14 -5.17
C ALA A 357 -24.64 -11.84 -5.13
N PHE A 358 -24.03 -11.48 -6.27
CA PHE A 358 -23.17 -10.32 -6.43
C PHE A 358 -23.73 -9.28 -7.41
N ASP A 359 -24.90 -9.52 -7.99
CA ASP A 359 -25.62 -8.54 -8.82
C ASP A 359 -26.21 -7.44 -7.90
N GLU A 360 -26.15 -6.19 -8.34
CA GLU A 360 -26.84 -5.04 -7.71
C GLU A 360 -28.22 -4.79 -8.32
#